data_AF-A0A840F6N2-F1
#
_entry.id   AF-A0A840F6N2-F1
#
_cell.length_a   1.000
_cell.length_b   1.000
_cell.length_c   1.000
_cell.angle_alpha   90.00
_cell.angle_beta   90.00
_cell.angle_gamma   90.00
#
_symmetry.space_group_name_H-M   'P 1'
#
loop_
_entity.id
_entity.type
_entity.pdbx_description
1 polymer ?
#
loop_
_entity_poly.entity_id
_entity_poly.type
_entity_poly.pdbx_seq_one_letter_code
_entity_poly.pdbx_strand_id
1 'polypeptide(L)'
;MATITHADEETMMGTTDRPADYTPLTRGEQTALAAAADIEVILTSIDAGHRMAGMALTDDDKAAVRRVDSGASTVDDERDQLIAELGLDYRR
;
A
#
# COMPACT_ATOMS: atom_id res chain seq x y z
N MET A 1 17.01 -50.30 9.70
CA MET A 1 16.25 -49.37 8.85
C MET A 1 15.84 -48.20 9.70
N ALA A 2 16.52 -47.06 9.54
CA ALA A 2 16.23 -45.84 10.30
C ALA A 2 15.24 -44.99 9.49
N THR A 3 14.08 -44.75 10.05
CA THR A 3 13.07 -43.85 9.49
C THR A 3 13.51 -42.42 9.75
N ILE A 4 13.95 -41.71 8.71
CA ILE A 4 14.14 -40.26 8.77
C ILE A 4 12.76 -39.64 8.58
N THR A 5 12.11 -39.30 9.70
CA THR A 5 10.93 -38.44 9.71
C THR A 5 11.39 -37.05 9.28
N HIS A 6 10.97 -36.58 8.12
CA HIS A 6 11.22 -35.22 7.66
C HIS A 6 10.44 -34.28 8.57
N ALA A 7 11.13 -33.66 9.52
CA ALA A 7 10.71 -32.44 10.19
C ALA A 7 11.45 -31.29 9.51
N ASP A 8 10.84 -30.70 8.49
CA ASP A 8 11.23 -29.45 7.82
C ASP A 8 10.06 -29.18 6.85
N GLU A 9 9.34 -28.07 6.83
CA GLU A 9 9.74 -26.68 7.07
C GLU A 9 8.62 -25.98 7.85
N GLU A 10 8.87 -25.62 9.11
CA GLU A 10 8.02 -24.64 9.79
C GLU A 10 8.03 -23.35 8.97
N THR A 11 6.83 -22.98 8.55
CA THR A 11 6.54 -21.74 7.86
C THR A 11 7.10 -20.57 8.67
N MET A 12 8.20 -20.00 8.17
CA MET A 12 8.71 -18.68 8.54
C MET A 12 7.70 -17.61 8.11
N MET A 13 6.54 -17.56 8.76
CA MET A 13 5.57 -16.47 8.62
C MET A 13 5.37 -15.88 10.00
N GLY A 14 5.95 -14.70 10.21
CA GLY A 14 5.93 -13.99 11.48
C GLY A 14 4.53 -14.00 12.08
N THR A 15 4.43 -14.49 13.31
CA THR A 15 3.22 -14.41 14.11
C THR A 15 2.96 -12.94 14.42
N THR A 16 2.33 -12.21 13.51
CA THR A 16 1.63 -10.97 13.88
C THR A 16 0.60 -11.39 14.91
N ASP A 17 0.81 -10.96 16.15
CA ASP A 17 -0.09 -11.10 17.28
C ASP A 17 -1.41 -10.39 16.94
N ARG A 18 -2.28 -11.07 16.18
CA ARG A 18 -3.61 -10.56 15.86
C ARG A 18 -4.50 -10.89 17.05
N PRO A 19 -5.24 -9.90 17.59
CA PRO A 19 -6.17 -10.16 18.68
C PRO A 19 -7.16 -11.25 18.28
N ALA A 20 -7.57 -12.08 19.24
CA ALA A 20 -8.46 -13.23 19.02
C ALA A 20 -9.80 -12.85 18.33
N ASP A 21 -10.18 -11.58 18.40
CA ASP A 21 -11.40 -11.02 17.81
C ASP A 21 -11.18 -10.32 16.45
N TYR A 22 -10.02 -10.52 15.81
CA TYR A 22 -9.75 -9.94 14.49
C TYR A 22 -10.59 -10.61 13.40
N THR A 23 -11.64 -9.94 12.96
CA THR A 23 -12.37 -10.29 11.73
C THR A 23 -11.84 -9.45 10.58
N PRO A 24 -11.17 -10.04 9.56
CA PRO A 24 -10.71 -9.29 8.40
C PRO A 24 -11.90 -8.69 7.64
N LEU A 25 -11.78 -7.43 7.24
CA LEU A 25 -12.77 -6.78 6.40
C LEU A 25 -12.85 -7.46 5.03
N THR A 26 -14.06 -7.63 4.50
CA THR A 26 -14.28 -7.99 3.10
C THR A 26 -13.78 -6.88 2.17
N ARG A 27 -13.52 -7.20 0.90
CA ARG A 27 -13.10 -6.19 -0.09
C ARG A 27 -14.08 -5.03 -0.20
N GLY A 28 -15.39 -5.30 -0.14
CA GLY A 28 -16.43 -4.27 -0.18
C GLY A 28 -16.36 -3.33 1.03
N GLU A 29 -16.13 -3.89 2.22
CA GLU A 29 -15.98 -3.10 3.45
C GLU A 29 -14.68 -2.30 3.46
N GLN A 30 -13.58 -2.85 2.94
CA GLN A 30 -12.32 -2.11 2.77
C GLN A 30 -12.51 -0.91 1.83
N THR A 31 -13.18 -1.12 0.69
CA THR A 31 -13.47 -0.02 -0.25
C THR A 31 -14.38 1.03 0.38
N ALA A 32 -15.43 0.62 1.09
CA ALA A 32 -16.34 1.55 1.76
C ALA A 32 -15.64 2.36 2.87
N LEU A 33 -14.78 1.70 3.64
CA LEU A 33 -13.98 2.36 4.67
C LEU A 33 -12.99 3.35 4.06
N ALA A 34 -12.30 2.96 2.99
CA ALA A 34 -11.38 3.84 2.27
C ALA A 34 -12.11 5.05 1.65
N ALA A 35 -13.30 4.83 1.09
CA ALA A 35 -14.12 5.91 0.52
C ALA A 35 -14.66 6.89 1.56
N ALA A 36 -14.79 6.46 2.83
CA ALA A 36 -15.24 7.31 3.93
C ALA A 36 -14.08 7.98 4.69
N ALA A 37 -12.82 7.62 4.38
CA ALA A 37 -11.67 8.13 5.09
C ALA A 37 -11.28 9.53 4.59
N ASP A 38 -10.90 10.40 5.53
CA ASP A 38 -10.31 11.69 5.21
C ASP A 38 -8.97 11.52 4.49
N ILE A 39 -8.72 12.33 3.47
CA ILE A 39 -7.52 12.23 2.64
C ILE A 39 -6.23 12.38 3.45
N GLU A 40 -6.23 13.16 4.54
CA GLU A 40 -5.06 13.31 5.41
C GLU A 40 -4.78 12.04 6.23
N VAL A 41 -5.82 11.27 6.57
CA VAL A 41 -5.65 9.94 7.21
C VAL A 41 -5.05 8.95 6.22
N ILE A 42 -5.52 8.96 4.98
CA ILE A 42 -4.97 8.14 3.90
C ILE A 42 -3.50 8.48 3.68
N LEU A 43 -3.17 9.76 3.51
CA LEU A 43 -1.79 10.24 3.31
C LEU A 43 -0.88 9.87 4.47
N THR A 44 -1.33 10.05 5.71
CA THR A 44 -0.56 9.67 6.90
C THR A 44 -0.25 8.18 6.91
N SER A 45 -1.24 7.35 6.55
CA SER A 45 -1.10 5.89 6.52
C SER A 45 -0.12 5.45 5.42
N ILE A 46 -0.22 6.03 4.22
CA ILE A 46 0.69 5.74 3.12
C ILE A 46 2.11 6.18 3.46
N ASP A 47 2.28 7.39 4.02
CA ASP A 47 3.58 7.94 4.43
C ASP A 47 4.24 7.10 5.52
N ALA A 48 3.46 6.58 6.49
CA ALA A 48 3.97 5.66 7.50
C ALA A 48 4.52 4.36 6.87
N GLY A 49 3.77 3.74 5.95
CA GLY A 49 4.25 2.54 5.23
C GLY A 49 5.52 2.79 4.42
N HIS A 50 5.60 3.95 3.77
CA HIS A 50 6.76 4.40 2.99
C HIS A 50 7.99 4.66 3.87
N ARG A 51 7.81 5.28 5.04
CA ARG A 51 8.88 5.42 6.05
C ARG A 51 9.37 4.07 6.55
N MET A 52 8.48 3.11 6.78
CA MET A 52 8.88 1.75 7.19
C MET A 52 9.73 1.06 6.11
N ALA A 53 9.50 1.37 4.84
CA ALA A 53 10.31 0.89 3.71
C ALA A 53 11.59 1.72 3.47
N GLY A 54 11.86 2.75 4.27
CA GLY A 54 13.00 3.65 4.10
C GLY A 54 12.87 4.61 2.91
N MET A 55 11.67 4.78 2.36
CA MET A 55 11.38 5.60 1.19
C MET A 55 10.21 6.54 1.47
N ALA A 56 10.42 7.54 2.34
CA ALA A 56 9.36 8.49 2.70
C ALA A 56 8.79 9.23 1.47
N LEU A 57 7.50 9.54 1.51
CA LEU A 57 6.85 10.32 0.43
C LEU A 57 7.41 11.74 0.38
N THR A 58 7.60 12.26 -0.82
CA THR A 58 7.90 13.67 -1.06
C THR A 58 6.65 14.53 -0.92
N ASP A 59 6.83 15.85 -0.83
CA ASP A 59 5.70 16.78 -0.80
C ASP A 59 4.95 16.81 -2.14
N ASP A 60 5.65 16.57 -3.25
CA ASP A 60 5.06 16.48 -4.58
C ASP A 60 4.17 15.24 -4.72
N ASP A 61 4.58 14.09 -4.17
CA ASP A 61 3.75 12.87 -4.13
C ASP A 61 2.45 13.14 -3.35
N LYS A 62 2.53 13.84 -2.22
CA LYS A 62 1.37 14.19 -1.41
C LYS A 62 0.46 15.19 -2.14
N ALA A 63 1.04 16.13 -2.88
CA ALA A 63 0.29 17.08 -3.69
C ALA A 63 -0.45 16.39 -4.84
N ALA A 64 0.17 15.41 -5.51
CA ALA A 64 -0.46 14.60 -6.55
C ALA A 64 -1.70 13.87 -6.03
N VAL A 65 -1.59 13.21 -4.87
CA VAL A 65 -2.72 12.53 -4.24
C VAL A 65 -3.87 13.49 -3.93
N ARG A 66 -3.58 14.70 -3.43
CA ARG A 66 -4.63 15.72 -3.18
C ARG A 66 -5.28 16.24 -4.46
N ARG A 67 -4.54 16.35 -5.57
CA ARG A 67 -5.12 16.73 -6.87
C ARG A 67 -6.09 15.66 -7.39
N VAL A 68 -5.75 14.39 -7.21
CA VAL A 68 -6.65 13.28 -7.56
C VAL A 68 -7.90 13.28 -6.68
N ASP A 69 -7.73 13.41 -5.37
CA ASP A 69 -8.85 13.44 -4.41
C ASP A 69 -9.83 14.59 -4.68
N SER A 70 -9.31 15.79 -4.97
CA SER A 70 -10.13 16.95 -5.33
C SER A 70 -10.74 16.89 -6.75
N GLY A 71 -10.37 15.90 -7.57
CA GLY A 71 -10.77 15.78 -8.96
C GLY A 71 -10.12 16.80 -9.90
N ALA A 72 -9.06 17.49 -9.46
CA ALA A 72 -8.27 18.39 -10.28
C ALA A 72 -7.37 17.65 -11.29
N SER A 73 -7.14 16.36 -11.08
CA SER A 73 -6.32 15.48 -11.91
C SER A 73 -6.84 14.04 -11.80
N THR A 74 -6.39 13.15 -12.68
CA THR A 74 -6.66 11.70 -12.59
C THR A 74 -5.39 10.92 -12.21
N VAL A 75 -5.57 9.69 -11.73
CA VAL A 75 -4.43 8.79 -11.45
C VAL A 75 -3.60 8.53 -12.72
N ASP A 76 -4.25 8.45 -13.88
CA ASP A 76 -3.55 8.26 -15.16
C ASP A 76 -2.72 9.50 -15.52
N ASP A 77 -3.27 10.72 -15.31
CA ASP A 77 -2.54 11.97 -15.58
C ASP A 77 -1.30 12.12 -14.69
N GLU A 78 -1.45 11.91 -13.38
CA GLU A 78 -0.32 11.98 -12.43
C GLU A 78 0.72 10.89 -12.71
N ARG A 79 0.30 9.68 -13.10
CA ARG A 79 1.22 8.61 -13.50
C ARG A 79 2.01 9.01 -14.74
N ASP A 80 1.34 9.51 -15.77
CA ASP A 80 1.98 9.86 -17.03
C ASP A 80 2.94 11.04 -16.83
N GLN A 81 2.61 11.99 -15.96
CA GLN A 81 3.52 13.05 -15.52
C GLN A 81 4.77 12.47 -14.84
N LEU A 82 4.60 11.57 -13.87
CA LEU A 82 5.73 10.95 -13.17
C LEU A 82 6.65 10.16 -14.12
N ILE A 83 6.07 9.44 -15.09
CA ILE A 83 6.82 8.71 -16.11
C ILE A 83 7.63 9.68 -16.98
N ALA A 84 7.03 10.80 -17.39
CA ALA A 84 7.71 11.82 -18.18
C ALA A 84 8.87 12.46 -17.41
N GLU A 85 8.69 12.74 -16.12
CA GLU A 85 9.73 13.31 -15.24
C GLU A 85 10.91 12.35 -15.02
N LEU A 86 10.63 11.04 -14.86
CA LEU A 86 11.65 10.01 -14.71
C LEU A 86 12.33 9.62 -16.03
N GLY A 87 11.82 10.09 -17.16
CA GLY A 87 12.31 9.73 -18.50
C GLY A 87 12.16 8.22 -18.79
N LEU A 88 11.19 7.56 -18.18
CA LEU A 88 10.97 6.13 -18.34
C LEU A 88 10.15 5.87 -19.61
N ASP A 89 10.71 5.13 -20.56
CA ASP A 89 9.98 4.63 -21.73
C ASP A 89 9.12 3.42 -21.31
N TYR A 90 7.92 3.68 -20.77
CA TYR A 90 7.01 2.62 -20.33
C TYR A 90 6.24 2.05 -21.52
N ARG A 91 6.72 0.94 -22.09
CA ARG A 91 6.02 0.23 -23.17
C ARG A 91 4.73 -0.40 -22.64
N ARG A 92 3.59 0.10 -23.11
CA ARG A 92 2.24 -0.43 -22.85
C ARG A 92 1.91 -1.63 -23.74
#